data_AF-X0YBY9-F1
#
_entry.id   AF-X0YBY9-F1
#
_cell.length_a   1.000
_cell.length_b   1.000
_cell.length_c   1.000
_cell.angle_alpha   90.00
_cell.angle_beta   90.00
_cell.angle_gamma   90.00
#
_symmetry.space_group_name_H-M   'P 1'
#
loop_
_entity.id
_entity.type
_entity.pdbx_description
1 polymer ?
#
loop_
_entity_poly.entity_id
_entity_poly.type
_entity_poly.pdbx_seq_one_letter_code
_entity_poly.pdbx_strand_id
1 'polypeptide(L)'
;MAAIQAARAGVSTSVIEAGTMLGGTMTAGGVYMPNHFFSTNGPVVQGIPWELYTKTKEIEGLDVPDYRKRRPVESPGHYSYINIPIYAAVAEEEALQAGVILHYHEFVADIKA
;
A
#
# COMPACT_ATOMS: atom_id res chain seq x y z
N MET A 1 0.06 0.69 -6.61
CA MET A 1 -1.36 0.24 -6.65
C MET A 1 -2.01 0.50 -8.01
N ALA A 2 -2.13 1.75 -8.49
CA ALA A 2 -2.69 2.02 -9.82
C ALA A 2 -1.95 1.26 -10.95
N ALA A 3 -0.62 1.19 -10.88
CA ALA A 3 0.17 0.43 -11.84
C ALA A 3 -0.14 -1.09 -11.84
N ILE A 4 -0.36 -1.68 -10.67
CA ILE A 4 -0.77 -3.09 -10.55
C ILE A 4 -2.13 -3.30 -11.23
N GLN A 5 -3.09 -2.39 -11.02
CA GLN A 5 -4.40 -2.47 -11.67
C GLN A 5 -4.28 -2.42 -13.19
N ALA A 6 -3.48 -1.49 -13.72
CA ALA A 6 -3.27 -1.32 -15.16
C ALA A 6 -2.59 -2.56 -15.77
N ALA A 7 -1.55 -3.07 -15.11
CA ALA A 7 -0.83 -4.26 -15.55
C ALA A 7 -1.71 -5.52 -15.50
N ARG A 8 -2.49 -5.72 -14.42
CA ARG A 8 -3.50 -6.79 -14.34
C ARG A 8 -4.59 -6.68 -15.41
N ALA A 9 -4.87 -5.48 -15.91
CA ALA A 9 -5.77 -5.26 -17.04
C ALA A 9 -5.11 -5.45 -18.43
N GLY A 10 -3.85 -5.91 -18.48
CA GLY A 10 -3.11 -6.20 -19.71
C GLY A 10 -2.39 -5.00 -20.32
N VAL A 11 -2.30 -3.86 -19.62
CA VAL A 11 -1.60 -2.68 -20.11
C VAL A 11 -0.13 -2.75 -19.72
N SER A 12 0.78 -2.58 -20.69
CA SER A 12 2.21 -2.43 -20.41
C SER A 12 2.41 -1.17 -19.55
N THR A 13 2.94 -1.38 -18.34
CA THR A 13 2.94 -0.34 -17.29
C THR A 13 4.30 -0.26 -16.62
N SER A 14 4.84 0.95 -16.52
CA SER A 14 6.04 1.26 -15.74
C SER A 14 5.71 2.16 -14.56
N VAL A 15 6.46 2.01 -13.45
CA VAL A 15 6.47 2.95 -12.32
C VAL A 15 7.87 3.55 -12.23
N ILE A 16 7.93 4.88 -12.25
CA ILE A 16 9.15 5.66 -12.02
C ILE A 16 9.06 6.22 -10.60
N GLU A 17 9.96 5.77 -9.72
CA GLU A 17 10.05 6.13 -8.32
C GLU A 17 11.42 6.75 -8.03
N ALA A 18 11.41 7.95 -7.44
CA ALA A 18 12.64 8.67 -7.10
C ALA A 18 13.33 8.07 -5.85
N GLY A 19 12.54 7.45 -4.97
CA GLY A 19 13.00 6.81 -3.75
C GLY A 19 13.54 5.39 -3.93
N THR A 20 13.65 4.69 -2.81
CA THR A 20 14.24 3.34 -2.69
C THR A 20 13.22 2.21 -2.62
N MET A 21 11.92 2.52 -2.47
CA MET A 21 10.88 1.52 -2.22
C MET A 21 9.49 2.05 -2.59
N LEU A 22 8.57 1.14 -2.93
CA LEU A 22 7.16 1.51 -3.16
C LEU A 22 6.44 1.90 -1.87
N GLY A 23 5.38 2.69 -2.01
CA GLY A 23 4.48 3.10 -0.91
C GLY A 23 4.62 4.57 -0.49
N GLY A 24 5.62 5.29 -1.00
CA GLY A 24 5.77 6.73 -0.83
C GLY A 24 5.76 7.14 0.64
N THR A 25 4.83 8.02 1.02
CA THR A 25 4.73 8.55 2.39
C THR A 25 4.50 7.45 3.45
N MET A 26 3.79 6.37 3.11
CA MET A 26 3.52 5.27 4.03
C MET A 26 4.78 4.47 4.37
N THR A 27 5.74 4.42 3.46
CA THR A 27 6.97 3.64 3.59
C THR A 27 8.18 4.56 3.74
N ALA A 28 8.71 5.09 2.65
CA ALA A 28 9.87 5.99 2.63
C ALA A 28 9.65 7.28 3.46
N GLY A 29 8.40 7.77 3.54
CA GLY A 29 8.05 8.92 4.39
C GLY A 29 7.80 8.59 5.86
N GLY A 30 7.82 7.31 6.26
CA GLY A 30 7.70 6.89 7.65
C GLY A 30 6.29 6.99 8.25
N VAL A 31 5.25 7.25 7.47
CA VAL A 31 3.86 7.30 7.97
C VAL A 31 3.25 5.90 8.01
N TYR A 32 3.72 5.11 8.97
CA TYR A 32 3.38 3.68 9.12
C TYR A 32 1.98 3.41 9.72
N MET A 33 1.21 4.47 9.98
CA MET A 33 -0.18 4.40 10.45
C MET A 33 -1.08 5.18 9.49
N PRO A 34 -1.20 4.78 8.21
CA PRO A 34 -2.20 5.34 7.32
C PRO A 34 -3.58 5.17 7.95
N ASN A 35 -4.37 6.24 7.90
CA ASN A 35 -5.67 6.27 8.52
C ASN A 35 -6.72 5.71 7.53
N HIS A 36 -7.73 4.97 8.02
CA HIS A 36 -8.95 4.60 7.29
C HIS A 36 -8.92 3.46 6.24
N PHE A 37 -8.17 2.35 6.42
CA PHE A 37 -8.55 1.13 5.65
C PHE A 37 -9.96 0.64 6.02
N PHE A 38 -10.39 0.94 7.24
CA PHE A 38 -11.72 0.64 7.76
C PHE A 38 -12.23 1.77 8.66
N SER A 39 -13.55 1.87 8.77
CA SER A 39 -14.31 2.71 9.69
C SER A 39 -15.06 1.83 10.69
N THR A 40 -15.78 2.42 11.64
CA THR A 40 -16.68 1.68 12.54
C THR A 40 -17.74 0.86 11.80
N ASN A 41 -18.05 1.22 10.55
CA ASN A 41 -19.11 0.59 9.76
C ASN A 41 -18.59 -0.52 8.82
N GLY A 42 -17.29 -0.58 8.55
CA GLY A 42 -16.73 -1.50 7.55
C GLY A 42 -15.43 -1.03 6.92
N PRO A 43 -14.80 -1.88 6.07
CA PRO A 43 -13.72 -1.48 5.18
C PRO A 43 -14.16 -0.31 4.29
N VAL A 44 -13.31 0.72 4.20
CA VAL A 44 -13.54 1.91 3.36
C VAL A 44 -12.67 1.85 2.11
N VAL A 45 -11.45 1.34 2.26
CA VAL A 45 -10.52 1.11 1.15
C VAL A 45 -10.60 -0.36 0.77
N GLN A 46 -10.87 -0.62 -0.51
CA GLN A 46 -11.06 -1.96 -1.09
C GLN A 46 -10.09 -2.18 -2.27
N GLY A 47 -10.17 -3.36 -2.89
CA GLY A 47 -9.34 -3.73 -4.05
C GLY A 47 -7.86 -3.88 -3.70
N ILE A 48 -6.98 -3.58 -4.64
CA ILE A 48 -5.52 -3.76 -4.49
C ILE A 48 -4.96 -3.17 -3.19
N PRO A 49 -5.29 -1.94 -2.74
CA PRO A 49 -4.80 -1.47 -1.45
C PRO A 49 -5.16 -2.42 -0.30
N TRP A 50 -6.41 -2.90 -0.26
CA TRP A 50 -6.90 -3.84 0.76
C TRP A 50 -6.17 -5.19 0.65
N GLU A 51 -6.02 -5.72 -0.57
CA GLU A 51 -5.27 -6.96 -0.84
C GLU A 51 -3.85 -6.88 -0.27
N LEU A 52 -3.12 -5.79 -0.56
CA LEU A 52 -1.76 -5.57 -0.04
C LEU A 52 -1.77 -5.51 1.49
N TYR A 53 -2.66 -4.74 2.09
CA TYR A 53 -2.76 -4.61 3.55
C TYR A 53 -3.07 -5.94 4.24
N THR A 54 -4.00 -6.73 3.71
CA THR A 54 -4.35 -8.04 4.29
C THR A 54 -3.22 -9.05 4.12
N LYS A 55 -2.56 -9.07 2.95
CA LYS A 55 -1.43 -9.97 2.69
C LYS A 55 -0.26 -9.67 3.64
N THR A 56 0.01 -8.39 3.92
CA THR A 56 1.06 -8.02 4.89
C THR A 56 0.72 -8.49 6.30
N LYS A 57 -0.56 -8.39 6.70
CA LYS A 57 -1.03 -8.85 8.01
C LYS A 57 -0.89 -10.37 8.16
N GLU A 58 -1.23 -11.11 7.12
CA GLU A 58 -1.02 -12.56 7.06
C GLU A 58 0.46 -12.94 7.22
N ILE A 59 1.36 -12.28 6.48
CA ILE A 59 2.82 -12.49 6.58
C ILE A 59 3.35 -12.13 7.97
N GLU A 60 2.82 -11.07 8.58
CA GLU A 60 3.14 -10.67 9.96
C GLU A 60 2.61 -11.66 11.02
N GLY A 61 1.70 -12.57 10.65
CA GLY A 61 0.98 -13.42 11.61
C GLY A 61 0.02 -12.63 12.50
N LEU A 62 -0.47 -11.48 12.02
CA LEU A 62 -1.37 -10.60 12.75
C LEU A 62 -2.74 -10.56 12.07
N ASP A 63 -3.79 -10.50 12.88
CA ASP A 63 -5.14 -10.28 12.36
C ASP A 63 -5.34 -8.81 11.94
N VAL A 64 -6.22 -8.59 10.96
CA VAL A 64 -6.77 -7.27 10.72
C VAL A 64 -7.57 -6.84 11.97
N PRO A 65 -7.31 -5.67 12.55
CA PRO A 65 -8.01 -5.27 13.77
C PRO A 65 -9.53 -5.18 13.56
N ASP A 66 -10.29 -5.72 14.51
CA ASP A 66 -11.76 -5.62 14.50
C ASP A 66 -12.19 -4.15 14.73
N TYR A 67 -12.64 -3.52 13.65
CA TYR A 67 -13.08 -2.12 13.61
C TYR A 67 -14.42 -1.87 14.32
N ARG A 68 -15.14 -2.93 14.71
CA ARG A 68 -16.40 -2.83 15.47
C ARG A 68 -16.15 -2.72 16.98
N LYS A 69 -14.94 -3.05 17.45
CA LYS A 69 -14.59 -2.94 18.87
C LYS A 69 -14.32 -1.48 19.23
N ARG A 70 -14.98 -1.01 20.29
CA ARG A 70 -14.77 0.33 20.86
C ARG A 70 -13.30 0.51 21.24
N ARG A 71 -12.67 1.56 20.71
CA ARG A 71 -11.30 1.95 21.04
C ARG A 71 -11.28 2.92 22.23
N PRO A 72 -10.17 2.96 23.00
CA PRO A 72 -9.98 3.97 24.03
C PRO A 72 -10.12 5.38 23.45
N VAL A 73 -10.73 6.31 24.20
CA VAL A 73 -10.95 7.71 23.79
C VAL A 73 -9.64 8.42 23.42
N GLU A 74 -8.54 7.96 24.01
CA GLU A 74 -7.18 8.47 23.82
C GLU A 74 -6.53 8.04 22.48
N SER A 75 -7.14 7.09 21.76
CA SER A 75 -6.76 6.70 20.39
C SER A 75 -7.94 6.90 19.44
N PRO A 76 -8.24 8.16 19.05
CA PRO A 76 -9.40 8.49 18.24
C PRO A 76 -9.32 7.98 16.78
N GLY A 77 -8.15 7.53 16.32
CA GLY A 77 -7.94 7.12 14.92
C GLY A 77 -8.17 5.64 14.67
N HIS A 78 -8.86 5.34 13.57
CA HIS A 78 -8.86 4.01 12.94
C HIS A 78 -7.54 3.80 12.19
N TYR A 79 -6.43 3.92 12.92
CA TYR A 79 -5.10 3.77 12.35
C TYR A 79 -4.91 2.33 11.89
N SER A 80 -4.55 2.18 10.63
CA SER A 80 -4.25 0.90 10.03
C SER A 80 -2.73 0.76 10.02
N TYR A 81 -2.18 0.17 11.09
CA TYR A 81 -0.75 -0.03 11.20
C TYR A 81 -0.23 -0.91 10.05
N ILE A 82 0.85 -0.47 9.41
CA ILE A 82 1.62 -1.28 8.48
C ILE A 82 3.04 -1.50 9.01
N ASN A 83 3.58 -2.68 8.79
CA ASN A 83 5.00 -2.92 8.94
C ASN A 83 5.69 -2.48 7.64
N ILE A 84 6.46 -1.39 7.69
CA ILE A 84 7.04 -0.75 6.48
C ILE A 84 7.85 -1.75 5.63
N PRO A 85 8.86 -2.48 6.16
CA PRO A 85 9.61 -3.45 5.38
C PRO A 85 8.74 -4.49 4.67
N ILE A 86 7.74 -5.04 5.37
CA ILE A 86 6.86 -6.07 4.81
C ILE A 86 5.93 -5.45 3.76
N TYR A 87 5.37 -4.27 4.02
CA TYR A 87 4.48 -3.59 3.09
C TYR A 87 5.18 -3.22 1.79
N ALA A 88 6.39 -2.68 1.86
CA ALA A 88 7.21 -2.37 0.69
C ALA A 88 7.51 -3.65 -0.11
N ALA A 89 7.99 -4.71 0.55
CA ALA A 89 8.30 -5.98 -0.11
C ALA A 89 7.09 -6.61 -0.79
N VAL A 90 5.92 -6.61 -0.14
CA VAL A 90 4.67 -7.13 -0.71
C VAL A 90 4.21 -6.28 -1.89
N ALA A 91 4.27 -4.96 -1.78
CA ALA A 91 3.88 -4.07 -2.87
C ALA A 91 4.76 -4.27 -4.12
N GLU A 92 6.06 -4.49 -3.92
CA GLU A 92 7.02 -4.78 -4.98
C GLU A 92 6.81 -6.16 -5.59
N GLU A 93 6.63 -7.18 -4.77
CA GLU A 93 6.32 -8.53 -5.23
C GLU A 93 5.07 -8.53 -6.11
N GLU A 94 3.98 -7.92 -5.65
CA GLU A 94 2.70 -7.86 -6.38
C GLU A 94 2.82 -7.02 -7.66
N ALA A 95 3.66 -5.97 -7.66
CA ALA A 95 3.95 -5.21 -8.87
C ALA A 95 4.69 -6.05 -9.91
N LEU A 96 5.75 -6.77 -9.50
CA LEU A 96 6.52 -7.64 -10.39
C LEU A 96 5.68 -8.80 -10.92
N GLN A 97 4.87 -9.43 -10.07
CA GLN A 97 3.95 -10.50 -10.47
C GLN A 97 2.90 -10.03 -11.47
N ALA A 98 2.42 -8.79 -11.34
CA ALA A 98 1.49 -8.19 -12.30
C ALA A 98 2.16 -7.78 -13.63
N GLY A 99 3.50 -7.82 -13.72
CA GLY A 99 4.25 -7.41 -14.90
C GLY A 99 4.55 -5.90 -14.96
N VAL A 100 4.47 -5.20 -13.83
CA VAL A 100 4.89 -3.79 -13.73
C VAL A 100 6.42 -3.69 -13.84
N ILE A 101 6.91 -2.77 -14.67
CA ILE A 101 8.33 -2.46 -14.77
C ILE A 101 8.67 -1.38 -13.74
N LEU A 102 9.54 -1.71 -12.78
CA LEU A 102 9.93 -0.81 -11.70
C LEU A 102 11.24 -0.11 -12.01
N HIS A 103 11.23 1.21 -11.96
CA HIS A 103 12.38 2.09 -12.10
C HIS A 103 12.61 2.85 -10.81
N TYR A 104 13.69 2.50 -10.09
CA TYR A 104 14.08 3.17 -8.85
C TYR A 104 15.20 4.18 -9.08
N HIS A 105 15.27 5.18 -8.21
CA HIS A 105 16.25 6.27 -8.30
C HIS A 105 16.16 7.04 -9.62
N GLU A 106 14.98 7.05 -10.23
CA GLU A 106 14.68 7.76 -11.46
C GLU A 106 13.63 8.84 -11.18
N PHE A 107 13.72 9.97 -11.91
CA PHE A 107 12.77 11.07 -11.78
C PHE A 107 12.31 11.53 -13.16
N VAL A 108 11.03 11.89 -13.25
CA VAL A 108 10.46 12.47 -14.48
C VAL A 108 10.91 13.93 -14.57
N ALA A 109 11.76 14.25 -15.55
CA ALA A 109 12.28 15.60 -15.75
C ALA A 109 11.43 16.45 -16.70
N ASP A 110 10.86 15.84 -17.73
CA ASP A 110 10.04 16.50 -18.75
C ASP A 110 9.08 15.48 -19.39
N ILE A 111 7.97 15.96 -19.96
CA ILE A 111 7.00 15.15 -20.69
C ILE A 111 6.72 15.85 -22.02
N LYS A 112 6.93 15.13 -23.13
CA LYS A 112 6.56 15.59 -24.47
C LYS A 112 5.25 14.95 -24.87
N ALA A 113 4.27 15.79 -25.22
CA ALA A 113 2.96 15.38 -25.75
C ALA A 113 3.01 15.20 -27.27
#